data_AF-A0A7V9R5Q5-F1
#
_entry.id   AF-A0A7V9R5Q5-F1
#
_cell.length_a   1.000
_cell.length_b   1.000
_cell.length_c   1.000
_cell.angle_alpha   90.00
_cell.angle_beta   90.00
_cell.angle_gamma   90.00
#
_symmetry.space_group_name_H-M   'P 1'
#
loop_
_entity.id
_entity.type
_entity.pdbx_description
1 polymer ?
#
loop_
_entity_poly.entity_id
_entity_poly.type
_entity_poly.pdbx_seq_one_letter_code
_entity_poly.pdbx_strand_id
1 'polypeptide(L)'
;MAKSNFVSNVSHELKTPLSNLSLFSEILELGRVTSEEKKTEYYGIIRHESLRLSKIIDNILDFSKIEAGRKTYNFADGDMAEVIENVLSSYRYQIINSGFDIQTNIQAGLPSVLIDRMRWPKQSQSCLIMPLSIQAR
;
A
#
# COMPACT_ATOMS: atom_id res chain seq x y z
N MET A 1 14.32 -23.70 0.99
CA MET A 1 14.21 -23.09 -0.36
C MET A 1 13.44 -21.76 -0.35
N ALA A 2 12.35 -21.62 0.42
CA ALA A 2 11.59 -20.36 0.52
C ALA A 2 12.39 -19.12 0.98
N LYS A 3 13.28 -19.26 1.98
CA LYS A 3 14.10 -18.15 2.51
C LYS A 3 15.06 -17.53 1.49
N SER A 4 15.68 -18.36 0.64
CA SER A 4 16.65 -17.90 -0.37
C SER A 4 15.98 -17.12 -1.49
N ASN A 5 14.82 -17.61 -1.96
CA ASN A 5 14.04 -16.93 -3.01
C ASN A 5 13.43 -15.63 -2.48
N PHE A 6 13.00 -15.59 -1.22
CA PHE A 6 12.49 -14.36 -0.59
C PHE A 6 13.56 -13.26 -0.50
N VAL A 7 14.74 -13.58 0.03
CA VAL A 7 15.83 -12.60 0.15
C VAL A 7 16.31 -12.10 -1.21
N SER A 8 16.40 -12.99 -2.21
CA SER A 8 16.76 -12.62 -3.58
C SER A 8 15.73 -11.65 -4.18
N ASN A 9 14.43 -11.99 -4.10
CA ASN A 9 13.35 -11.17 -4.64
C ASN A 9 13.30 -9.80 -3.98
N VAL A 10 13.40 -9.74 -2.64
CA VAL A 10 13.45 -8.48 -1.89
C VAL A 10 14.65 -7.62 -2.30
N SER A 11 15.83 -8.22 -2.48
CA SER A 11 17.03 -7.48 -2.90
C SER A 11 16.84 -6.83 -4.27
N HIS A 12 16.22 -7.55 -5.21
CA HIS A 12 15.86 -7.00 -6.52
C HIS A 12 14.81 -5.88 -6.42
N GLU A 13 13.78 -6.06 -5.60
CA GLU A 13 12.74 -5.05 -5.39
C GLU A 13 13.24 -3.78 -4.69
N LEU A 14 14.28 -3.86 -3.86
CA LEU A 14 14.94 -2.71 -3.22
C LEU A 14 15.85 -1.95 -4.19
N LYS A 15 16.51 -2.65 -5.11
CA LYS A 15 17.51 -2.05 -6.01
C LYS A 15 16.89 -0.99 -6.94
N THR A 16 15.70 -1.25 -7.45
CA THR A 16 14.99 -0.34 -8.37
C THR A 16 14.64 1.02 -7.73
N PRO A 17 13.91 1.08 -6.60
CA PRO A 17 13.58 2.36 -5.96
C PRO A 17 14.82 3.10 -5.47
N LEU A 18 15.85 2.39 -5.00
CA LEU A 18 17.12 3.01 -4.61
C LEU A 18 17.85 3.64 -5.81
N SER A 19 17.91 2.93 -6.94
CA SER A 19 18.53 3.45 -8.18
C SER A 19 17.82 4.71 -8.67
N ASN A 20 16.49 4.71 -8.64
CA ASN A 20 15.69 5.88 -9.00
C ASN A 20 15.96 7.05 -8.06
N LEU A 21 15.98 6.82 -6.75
CA LEU A 21 16.27 7.86 -5.77
C LEU A 21 17.64 8.51 -6.01
N SER A 22 18.68 7.70 -6.24
CA SER A 22 20.02 8.20 -6.57
C SER A 22 20.02 9.01 -7.87
N LEU A 23 19.42 8.48 -8.95
CA LEU A 23 19.37 9.13 -10.25
C LEU A 23 18.71 10.51 -10.19
N PHE A 24 17.51 10.60 -9.60
CA PHE A 24 16.78 11.88 -9.54
C PHE A 24 17.45 12.87 -8.59
N SER A 25 18.08 12.39 -7.52
CA SER A 25 18.88 13.23 -6.62
C SER A 25 20.10 13.81 -7.34
N GLU A 26 20.83 12.99 -8.11
CA GLU A 26 21.99 13.42 -8.90
C GLU A 26 21.59 14.44 -9.98
N ILE A 27 20.49 14.21 -10.70
CA ILE A 27 19.98 15.14 -11.71
C ILE A 27 19.68 16.53 -11.10
N LEU A 28 19.09 16.56 -9.90
CA LEU A 28 18.80 17.79 -9.17
C LEU A 28 20.07 18.46 -8.64
N GLU A 29 21.00 17.69 -8.09
CA GLU A 29 22.29 18.16 -7.56
C GLU A 29 23.15 18.82 -8.64
N LEU A 30 23.19 18.22 -9.83
CA LEU A 30 23.95 18.76 -10.97
C LEU A 30 23.35 20.06 -11.55
N GLY A 31 22.22 20.54 -11.02
CA GLY A 31 21.58 21.77 -11.47
C GLY A 31 21.10 21.72 -12.93
N ARG A 32 20.99 20.51 -13.51
CA ARG A 32 20.62 20.29 -14.92
C ARG A 32 19.15 20.57 -15.22
N VAL A 33 18.34 20.80 -14.18
CA VAL A 33 16.91 21.06 -14.27
C VAL A 33 16.65 22.53 -13.95
N THR A 34 16.28 23.29 -14.98
CA THR A 34 16.05 24.74 -14.86
C THR A 34 14.59 25.11 -14.62
N SER A 35 13.64 24.24 -14.97
CA SER A 35 12.21 24.45 -14.71
C SER A 35 11.84 24.01 -13.29
N GLU A 36 11.15 24.89 -12.57
CA GLU A 36 10.64 24.60 -11.21
C GLU A 36 9.55 23.51 -11.23
N GLU A 37 8.78 23.41 -12.31
CA GLU A 37 7.80 22.33 -12.50
C GLU A 37 8.50 20.96 -12.55
N LYS A 38 9.58 20.83 -13.32
CA LYS A 38 10.36 19.59 -13.39
C LYS A 38 11.06 19.26 -12.08
N LYS A 39 11.56 20.26 -11.34
CA LYS A 39 12.12 20.03 -10.01
C LYS A 39 11.07 19.47 -9.06
N THR A 40 9.88 20.05 -9.07
CA THR A 40 8.75 19.59 -8.25
C THR A 40 8.37 18.15 -8.58
N GLU A 41 8.32 17.80 -9.88
CA GLU A 41 8.11 16.42 -10.33
C GLU A 41 9.16 15.46 -9.77
N TYR A 42 10.45 15.80 -9.88
CA TYR A 42 11.55 14.95 -9.42
C TYR A 42 11.59 14.79 -7.89
N TYR A 43 11.30 15.86 -7.13
CA TYR A 43 11.09 15.75 -5.69
C TYR A 43 9.91 14.81 -5.36
N GLY A 44 8.84 14.87 -6.16
CA GLY A 44 7.71 13.95 -6.07
C GLY A 44 8.12 12.49 -6.26
N ILE A 45 8.96 12.21 -7.28
CA ILE A 45 9.48 10.86 -7.54
C ILE A 45 10.36 10.38 -6.39
N ILE A 46 11.30 11.20 -5.89
CA ILE A 46 12.16 10.86 -4.75
C ILE A 46 11.30 10.50 -3.53
N ARG A 47 10.29 11.31 -3.22
CA ARG A 47 9.37 11.06 -2.12
C ARG A 47 8.60 9.76 -2.30
N HIS A 48 8.12 9.48 -3.51
CA HIS A 48 7.41 8.26 -3.84
C HIS A 48 8.28 7.01 -3.63
N GLU A 49 9.52 7.01 -4.15
CA GLU A 49 10.43 5.87 -3.99
C GLU A 49 10.87 5.66 -2.54
N SER A 50 11.02 6.74 -1.75
CA SER A 50 11.28 6.65 -0.31
C SER A 50 10.13 5.96 0.46
N LEU A 51 8.88 6.31 0.15
CA LEU A 51 7.71 5.65 0.73
C LEU A 51 7.62 4.18 0.31
N ARG A 52 7.94 3.88 -0.95
CA ARG A 52 7.98 2.50 -1.46
C ARG A 52 9.04 1.66 -0.74
N LEU A 53 10.25 2.19 -0.55
CA LEU A 53 11.31 1.53 0.22
C LEU A 53 10.86 1.22 1.65
N SER A 54 10.22 2.19 2.31
CA SER A 54 9.70 2.01 3.67
C SER A 54 8.71 0.84 3.74
N LYS A 55 7.78 0.74 2.78
CA LYS A 55 6.81 -0.36 2.69
C LYS A 55 7.49 -1.72 2.49
N ILE A 56 8.54 -1.79 1.67
CA ILE A 56 9.29 -3.03 1.47
C ILE A 56 9.96 -3.45 2.79
N ILE A 57 10.56 -2.51 3.53
CA ILE A 57 11.17 -2.78 4.84
C ILE A 57 10.12 -3.29 5.84
N ASP A 58 8.96 -2.64 5.93
CA ASP A 58 7.87 -3.07 6.81
C ASP A 58 7.42 -4.50 6.51
N ASN A 59 7.27 -4.84 5.22
CA ASN A 59 6.91 -6.19 4.80
C ASN A 59 7.96 -7.25 5.23
N ILE A 60 9.26 -6.90 5.18
CA ILE A 60 10.34 -7.80 5.63
C ILE A 60 10.27 -8.02 7.15
N LEU A 61 10.07 -6.95 7.91
CA LEU A 61 9.96 -7.02 9.37
C LEU A 61 8.73 -7.84 9.77
N ASP A 62 7.63 -7.67 9.05
CA ASP A 62 6.40 -8.43 9.25
C ASP A 62 6.55 -9.90 8.93
N PHE A 63 7.18 -10.22 7.80
CA PHE A 63 7.52 -11.61 7.44
C PHE A 63 8.40 -12.26 8.52
N SER A 64 9.39 -11.54 9.02
CA SER A 64 10.30 -12.03 10.08
C SER A 64 9.55 -12.34 11.38
N LYS A 65 8.54 -11.54 11.74
CA LYS A 65 7.68 -11.80 12.91
C LYS A 65 6.80 -13.04 12.72
N ILE A 66 6.29 -13.26 11.50
CA ILE A 66 5.48 -14.43 11.14
C ILE A 66 6.32 -15.71 11.24
N GLU A 67 7.48 -15.76 10.59
CA GLU A 67 8.37 -16.92 10.59
C GLU A 67 8.86 -17.31 12.00
N ALA A 68 9.06 -16.33 12.87
CA ALA A 68 9.45 -16.58 14.25
C ALA A 68 8.30 -17.13 15.13
N GLY A 69 7.09 -17.29 14.60
CA GLY A 69 5.89 -17.63 15.37
C GLY A 69 5.50 -16.55 16.39
N ARG A 70 6.10 -15.35 16.31
CA ARG A 70 5.89 -14.24 17.26
C ARG A 70 4.77 -13.31 16.84
N LYS A 71 4.06 -13.62 15.75
CA LYS A 71 2.90 -12.85 15.34
C LYS A 71 1.72 -13.23 16.22
N THR A 72 1.37 -12.33 17.14
CA THR A 72 0.14 -12.40 17.93
C THR A 72 -0.97 -11.69 17.15
N TYR A 73 -2.08 -12.38 16.93
CA TYR A 73 -3.30 -11.80 16.38
C TYR A 73 -4.24 -11.45 17.53
N ASN A 74 -4.79 -10.24 17.51
CA ASN A 74 -5.75 -9.79 18.51
C ASN A 74 -7.13 -9.67 17.86
N PHE A 75 -7.78 -10.81 17.66
CA PHE A 75 -9.13 -10.85 17.11
C PHE A 75 -10.15 -10.29 18.09
N ALA A 76 -11.02 -9.43 17.59
CA ALA A 76 -12.19 -8.94 18.29
C ALA A 76 -13.39 -8.99 17.34
N ASP A 77 -14.60 -9.10 17.88
CA ASP A 77 -15.81 -8.90 17.09
C ASP A 77 -15.78 -7.53 16.42
N GLY A 78 -16.12 -7.48 15.14
CA GLY A 78 -16.27 -6.23 14.42
C GLY A 78 -17.31 -6.34 13.31
N ASP A 79 -17.82 -5.17 12.92
CA ASP A 79 -18.85 -5.04 11.92
C ASP A 79 -18.23 -5.12 10.52
N MET A 80 -18.72 -6.05 9.71
CA MET A 80 -18.30 -6.19 8.32
C MET A 80 -18.61 -4.93 7.50
N ALA A 81 -19.69 -4.21 7.80
CA ALA A 81 -20.02 -2.96 7.13
C ALA A 81 -18.95 -1.90 7.41
N GLU A 82 -18.53 -1.75 8.67
CA GLU A 82 -17.47 -0.82 9.09
C GLU A 82 -16.15 -1.12 8.38
N VAL A 83 -15.80 -2.41 8.25
CA VAL A 83 -14.61 -2.84 7.51
C VAL A 83 -14.68 -2.39 6.05
N ILE A 84 -15.79 -2.67 5.36
CA ILE A 84 -15.99 -2.30 3.96
C ILE A 84 -15.91 -0.79 3.78
N GLU A 85 -16.57 -0.01 4.63
CA GLU A 85 -16.52 1.46 4.61
C GLU A 85 -15.08 1.99 4.79
N ASN A 86 -14.32 1.42 5.72
CA ASN A 86 -12.93 1.79 5.94
C ASN A 86 -12.02 1.49 4.74
N VAL A 87 -12.23 0.37 4.03
CA VAL A 87 -11.54 0.10 2.75
C VAL A 87 -11.87 1.19 1.77
N LEU A 88 -13.16 1.41 1.52
CA LEU A 88 -13.63 2.32 0.48
C LEU A 88 -13.16 3.75 0.73
N SER A 89 -13.20 4.22 1.97
CA SER A 89 -12.70 5.55 2.33
C SER A 89 -11.21 5.73 2.00
N SER A 90 -10.41 4.66 2.16
CA SER A 90 -8.97 4.67 1.89
C SER A 90 -8.66 4.76 0.39
N TYR A 91 -9.53 4.22 -0.48
CA TYR A 91 -9.37 4.27 -1.94
C TYR A 91 -10.14 5.41 -2.61
N ARG A 92 -11.06 6.05 -1.90
CA ARG A 92 -11.99 7.04 -2.47
C ARG A 92 -11.29 8.14 -3.27
N TYR A 93 -10.22 8.69 -2.72
CA TYR A 93 -9.43 9.73 -3.40
C TYR A 93 -8.81 9.23 -4.71
N GLN A 94 -8.24 8.02 -4.70
CA GLN A 94 -7.60 7.43 -5.88
C GLN A 94 -8.64 7.13 -6.98
N ILE A 95 -9.77 6.53 -6.60
CA ILE A 95 -10.81 6.12 -7.55
C ILE A 95 -11.44 7.35 -8.22
N ILE A 96 -11.77 8.39 -7.45
CA ILE A 96 -12.32 9.65 -7.98
C ILE A 96 -11.30 10.34 -8.90
N ASN A 97 -10.02 10.40 -8.51
CA ASN A 97 -8.97 11.00 -9.36
C ASN A 97 -8.71 10.19 -10.64
N SER A 98 -9.03 8.91 -10.66
CA SER A 98 -8.97 8.07 -11.87
C SER A 98 -10.21 8.20 -12.76
N GLY A 99 -11.18 9.07 -12.41
CA GLY A 99 -12.39 9.32 -13.21
C GLY A 99 -13.50 8.29 -13.01
N PHE A 100 -13.42 7.47 -11.96
CA PHE A 100 -14.42 6.45 -11.64
C PHE A 100 -15.31 6.89 -10.47
N ASP A 101 -16.57 6.45 -10.50
CA ASP A 101 -17.48 6.60 -9.37
C ASP A 101 -17.55 5.30 -8.55
N ILE A 102 -17.72 5.45 -7.24
CA ILE A 102 -17.91 4.32 -6.31
C ILE A 102 -19.38 4.24 -5.94
N GLN A 103 -20.01 3.11 -6.22
CA GLN A 103 -21.30 2.75 -5.67
C GLN A 103 -21.16 1.58 -4.70
N THR A 104 -21.88 1.66 -3.58
CA THR A 104 -21.83 0.64 -2.54
C THR A 104 -23.25 0.18 -2.25
N ASN A 105 -23.45 -1.14 -2.21
CA ASN A 105 -24.71 -1.74 -1.82
C ASN A 105 -24.42 -2.74 -0.69
N ILE A 106 -24.45 -2.22 0.54
CA ILE A 106 -24.19 -3.01 1.74
C ILE A 106 -25.54 -3.40 2.33
N GLN A 107 -25.86 -4.70 2.34
CA GLN A 107 -27.09 -5.19 2.94
C GLN A 107 -27.07 -4.97 4.46
N ALA A 108 -28.19 -4.52 5.04
CA ALA A 108 -28.32 -4.42 6.49
C ALA A 108 -28.32 -5.81 7.16
N GLY A 109 -27.69 -5.91 8.33
CA GLY A 109 -27.66 -7.14 9.13
C GLY A 109 -26.56 -8.14 8.73
N LEU A 110 -25.43 -7.65 8.23
CA LEU A 110 -24.25 -8.50 8.03
C LEU A 110 -23.80 -9.15 9.36
N PRO A 111 -23.29 -10.39 9.32
CA PRO A 111 -22.82 -11.07 10.52
C PRO A 111 -21.59 -10.35 11.12
N SER A 112 -21.49 -10.36 12.45
CA SER A 112 -20.24 -10.01 13.13
C SER A 112 -19.15 -10.97 12.68
N VAL A 113 -17.97 -10.44 12.41
CA VAL A 113 -16.79 -11.22 12.04
C VAL A 113 -15.65 -10.93 12.99
N LEU A 114 -14.83 -11.94 13.27
CA LEU A 114 -13.61 -11.79 14.04
C LEU A 114 -12.57 -11.04 13.20
N ILE A 115 -12.23 -9.82 13.63
CA ILE A 115 -11.30 -8.92 12.94
C ILE A 115 -10.13 -8.58 13.87
N ASP A 116 -8.92 -8.57 13.35
CA ASP A 116 -7.75 -8.05 14.05
C ASP A 116 -7.72 -6.51 13.93
N ARG A 117 -8.29 -5.82 14.93
CA ARG A 117 -8.41 -4.34 14.94
C ARG A 117 -7.07 -3.62 14.95
N MET A 118 -6.00 -4.23 15.48
CA MET A 118 -4.64 -3.61 15.52
C MET A 118 -3.92 -3.69 14.17
N ARG A 119 -4.45 -4.48 13.24
CA ARG A 119 -3.91 -4.67 11.89
C ARG A 119 -4.93 -4.34 10.81
N TRP A 120 -5.71 -3.28 11.03
CA TRP A 120 -6.23 -2.50 9.91
C TRP A 120 -5.27 -1.33 9.57
N PRO A 121 -4.09 -1.58 8.99
CA PRO A 121 -3.36 -0.51 8.35
C PRO A 121 -4.13 -0.12 7.08
N LYS A 122 -4.06 1.14 6.70
CA LYS A 122 -4.69 1.76 5.51
C LYS A 122 -4.34 1.11 4.14
N GLN A 123 -3.75 -0.08 4.09
CA GLN A 123 -3.01 -0.62 2.93
C GLN A 123 -3.10 -2.15 2.73
N SER A 124 -4.00 -2.88 3.39
CA SER A 124 -4.23 -4.30 3.09
C SER A 124 -4.93 -4.45 1.72
N GLN A 125 -4.11 -4.57 0.67
CA GLN A 125 -4.50 -4.54 -0.75
C GLN A 125 -5.00 -5.88 -1.33
N SER A 126 -5.07 -6.98 -0.57
CA SER A 126 -5.15 -8.30 -1.22
C SER A 126 -6.16 -9.30 -0.66
N CYS A 127 -7.20 -8.87 0.05
CA CYS A 127 -8.27 -9.79 0.42
C CYS A 127 -9.61 -9.08 0.34
N LEU A 128 -10.35 -9.30 -0.76
CA LEU A 128 -11.81 -9.22 -0.81
C LEU A 128 -12.29 -9.77 -2.17
N ILE A 129 -12.80 -11.00 -2.14
CA ILE A 129 -13.71 -11.53 -3.15
C ILE A 129 -15.11 -11.19 -2.64
N MET A 130 -15.65 -10.05 -3.07
CA MET A 130 -17.09 -9.71 -2.99
C MET A 130 -17.41 -8.77 -4.17
N PRO A 131 -18.66 -8.77 -4.69
CA PRO A 131 -18.99 -8.06 -5.92
C PRO A 131 -19.06 -6.55 -5.67
N LEU A 132 -17.92 -5.86 -5.77
CA LEU A 132 -17.90 -4.42 -6.02
C LEU A 132 -18.08 -4.19 -7.51
N SER A 133 -19.20 -3.58 -7.90
CA SER A 133 -19.38 -3.02 -9.23
C SER A 133 -18.71 -1.64 -9.29
N ILE A 134 -17.55 -1.55 -9.91
CA ILE A 134 -16.94 -0.27 -10.29
C ILE A 134 -17.43 0.04 -11.71
N GLN A 135 -18.11 1.17 -11.90
CA GLN A 135 -18.56 1.62 -13.22
C GLN A 135 -17.72 2.83 -13.66
N ALA A 136 -17.30 2.83 -14.92
CA ALA A 136 -16.75 3.99 -15.60
C ALA A 136 -17.89 4.79 -16.24
N ARG A 137 -17.70 6.10 -16.40
CA ARG A 137 -18.50 6.90 -17.35
C ARG A 137 -18.15 6.54 -18.78
#